data_AF-A0A7C5N7X5-F1
#
_entry.id   AF-A0A7C5N7X5-F1
#
_cell.length_a   1.000
_cell.length_b   1.000
_cell.length_c   1.000
_cell.angle_alpha   90.00
_cell.angle_beta   90.00
_cell.angle_gamma   90.00
#
_symmetry.space_group_name_H-M   'P 1'
#
loop_
_entity.id
_entity.type
_entity.pdbx_description
1 polymer ?
#
loop_
_entity_poly.entity_id
_entity_poly.type
_entity_poly.pdbx_seq_one_letter_code
_entity_poly.pdbx_strand_id
1 'polypeptide(L)'
;MADKKEAVRSVLAEILAPLFAVEGGQVYLVSVDKKKVALHLAGTLSGSPATHMVTRRVVEPAIKAVSSKLQVVVTSGWSVPEGAQLIEADG
;
A
#
# COMPACT_ATOMS: atom_id res chain seq x y z
N MET A 1 0.45 -17.06 -9.18
CA MET A 1 0.51 -16.47 -7.81
C MET A 1 1.68 -15.50 -7.70
N ALA A 2 2.87 -15.88 -8.18
CA ALA A 2 4.03 -14.98 -8.27
C ALA A 2 3.67 -13.68 -9.00
N ASP A 3 3.07 -13.81 -10.19
CA ASP A 3 2.64 -12.70 -11.06
C ASP A 3 1.83 -11.60 -10.34
N LYS A 4 0.77 -11.96 -9.59
CA LYS A 4 -0.04 -10.97 -8.86
C LYS A 4 0.68 -10.29 -7.71
N LYS A 5 1.47 -11.05 -6.95
CA LYS A 5 2.25 -10.48 -5.82
C LYS A 5 3.29 -9.51 -6.35
N GLU A 6 3.93 -9.87 -7.45
CA GLU A 6 4.91 -9.06 -8.15
C GLU A 6 4.27 -7.82 -8.77
N ALA A 7 3.14 -7.94 -9.46
CA ALA A 7 2.39 -6.80 -10.00
C ALA A 7 1.90 -5.84 -8.91
N VAL A 8 1.42 -6.35 -7.77
CA VAL A 8 1.09 -5.51 -6.61
C VAL A 8 2.33 -4.80 -6.10
N ARG A 9 3.46 -5.49 -5.97
CA ARG A 9 4.71 -4.90 -5.50
C ARG A 9 5.23 -3.81 -6.46
N SER A 10 5.16 -4.05 -7.76
CA SER A 10 5.52 -3.07 -8.80
C SER A 10 4.64 -1.82 -8.71
N VAL A 11 3.32 -1.95 -8.63
CA VAL A 11 2.43 -0.79 -8.41
C VAL A 11 2.75 -0.04 -7.11
N LEU A 12 3.09 -0.76 -6.04
CA LEU A 12 3.49 -0.13 -4.79
C LEU A 12 4.81 0.61 -4.93
N ALA A 13 5.82 0.04 -5.58
CA ALA A 13 7.17 0.59 -5.68
C ALA A 13 7.30 1.71 -6.72
N GLU A 14 6.59 1.60 -7.85
CA GLU A 14 6.70 2.53 -8.97
C GLU A 14 5.72 3.71 -8.87
N ILE A 15 4.59 3.53 -8.15
CA ILE A 15 3.52 4.55 -8.11
C ILE A 15 3.29 5.04 -6.69
N LEU A 16 2.96 4.15 -5.75
CA LEU A 16 2.48 4.58 -4.43
C LEU A 16 3.61 5.02 -3.50
N ALA A 17 4.73 4.29 -3.45
CA ALA A 17 5.86 4.61 -2.60
C ALA A 17 6.49 5.98 -2.96
N PRO A 18 6.76 6.30 -4.24
CA PRO A 18 7.25 7.64 -4.61
C PRO A 18 6.25 8.73 -4.25
N LEU A 19 4.97 8.52 -4.57
CA LEU A 19 3.91 9.49 -4.30
C LEU A 19 3.79 9.83 -2.81
N PHE A 20 3.88 8.82 -1.93
CA PHE A 20 3.79 9.05 -0.49
C PHE A 20 5.09 9.59 0.09
N ALA A 21 6.25 9.18 -0.44
CA ALA A 21 7.56 9.64 0.04
C ALA A 21 7.74 11.16 -0.11
N VAL A 22 7.13 11.78 -1.13
CA VAL A 22 7.15 13.26 -1.33
C VAL A 22 6.70 14.00 -0.06
N GLU A 23 5.68 13.46 0.62
CA GLU A 23 5.12 14.05 1.84
C GLU A 23 5.66 13.38 3.12
N GLY A 24 6.71 12.55 3.03
CA GLY A 24 7.23 11.77 4.17
C GLY A 24 6.32 10.62 4.62
N GLY A 25 5.39 10.20 3.76
CA GLY A 25 4.55 9.01 3.96
C GLY A 25 5.28 7.73 3.58
N GLN A 26 4.88 6.62 4.19
CA GLN A 26 5.46 5.30 3.94
C GLN A 26 4.35 4.28 3.69
N VAL A 27 4.62 3.30 2.83
CA VAL A 27 3.72 2.16 2.58
C VAL A 27 4.45 0.85 2.84
N TYR A 28 3.81 0.00 3.63
CA TYR A 28 4.28 -1.33 3.96
C TYR A 28 3.33 -2.37 3.37
N LEU A 29 3.90 -3.39 2.75
CA LEU A 29 3.18 -4.59 2.34
C LEU A 29 3.14 -5.59 3.50
N VAL A 30 1.96 -5.82 4.05
CA VAL A 30 1.77 -6.78 5.15
C VAL A 30 1.57 -8.19 4.58
N SER A 31 0.68 -8.34 3.61
CA SER A 31 0.47 -9.62 2.93
C SER A 31 -0.24 -9.47 1.58
N VAL A 32 -0.01 -10.44 0.70
CA VAL A 32 -0.75 -10.60 -0.56
C VAL A 32 -1.17 -12.06 -0.68
N ASP A 33 -2.46 -12.29 -0.85
CA ASP A 33 -3.01 -13.59 -1.19
C ASP A 33 -3.86 -13.53 -2.48
N LYS A 34 -4.60 -14.60 -2.79
CA LYS A 34 -5.42 -14.70 -4.01
C LYS A 34 -6.55 -13.66 -4.11
N LYS A 35 -7.04 -13.18 -2.98
CA LYS A 35 -8.26 -12.36 -2.83
C LYS A 35 -8.01 -11.07 -2.07
N LYS A 36 -6.93 -10.95 -1.30
CA LYS A 36 -6.70 -9.82 -0.41
C LYS A 36 -5.26 -9.30 -0.52
N VAL A 37 -5.14 -7.99 -0.43
CA VAL A 37 -3.89 -7.26 -0.21
C VAL A 37 -4.04 -6.50 1.10
N ALA A 38 -3.12 -6.72 2.03
CA ALA A 38 -3.05 -5.99 3.29
C ALA A 38 -1.87 -5.03 3.26
N LEU A 39 -2.14 -3.75 3.49
CA LEU A 39 -1.15 -2.67 3.53
C LEU A 39 -1.20 -1.96 4.87
N HIS A 40 -0.07 -1.35 5.23
CA HIS A 40 0.02 -0.44 6.36
C HIS A 40 0.66 0.88 5.91
N LEU A 41 0.02 2.00 6.24
CA LEU A 41 0.52 3.33 5.94
C LEU A 41 1.09 3.98 7.21
N ALA A 42 2.32 4.47 7.13
CA ALA A 42 3.02 5.12 8.24
C ALA A 42 3.62 6.47 7.79
N GLY A 43 4.49 7.05 8.61
CA GLY A 43 5.01 8.40 8.40
C GLY A 43 3.91 9.45 8.55
N THR A 44 3.85 10.42 7.65
CA THR A 44 2.83 11.49 7.67
C THR A 44 1.40 11.00 7.39
N LEU A 45 1.25 9.77 6.89
CA LEU A 45 -0.05 9.08 6.74
C LEU A 45 -0.50 8.34 8.00
N SER A 46 0.35 8.26 9.04
CA SER A 46 0.02 7.65 10.32
C SER A 46 -1.05 8.47 11.04
N GLY A 47 -2.20 7.86 11.35
CA GLY A 47 -3.25 8.49 12.15
C GLY A 47 -3.92 9.71 11.51
N SER A 48 -3.60 10.06 10.26
CA SER A 48 -4.20 11.21 9.57
C SER A 48 -5.64 10.90 9.13
N PRO A 49 -6.61 11.80 9.36
CA PRO A 49 -7.96 11.67 8.80
C PRO A 49 -7.95 11.57 7.27
N ALA A 50 -6.97 12.19 6.62
CA ALA A 50 -6.81 12.14 5.16
C ALA A 50 -6.47 10.72 4.66
N THR A 51 -5.95 9.85 5.52
CA THR A 51 -5.56 8.48 5.16
C THR A 51 -6.73 7.65 4.67
N HIS A 52 -7.95 7.87 5.20
CA HIS A 52 -9.15 7.23 4.66
C HIS A 52 -9.41 7.69 3.21
N MET A 53 -9.22 8.98 2.93
CA MET A 53 -9.42 9.53 1.58
C MET A 53 -8.36 9.02 0.60
N VAL A 54 -7.09 9.03 0.99
CA VAL A 54 -5.97 8.46 0.23
C VAL A 54 -6.20 6.98 -0.05
N THR A 55 -6.65 6.22 0.94
CA THR A 55 -6.99 4.80 0.77
C THR A 55 -8.06 4.62 -0.30
N ARG A 56 -9.18 5.34 -0.19
CA ARG A 56 -10.32 5.19 -1.11
C ARG A 56 -10.06 5.69 -2.53
N ARG A 57 -9.27 6.76 -2.66
CA ARG A 57 -9.12 7.49 -3.93
C ARG A 57 -7.81 7.22 -4.66
N VAL A 58 -6.81 6.67 -3.97
CA VAL A 58 -5.48 6.43 -4.53
C VAL A 58 -5.11 4.95 -4.41
N VAL A 59 -5.05 4.43 -3.18
CA VAL A 59 -4.57 3.07 -2.91
C VAL A 59 -5.50 2.01 -3.49
N GLU A 60 -6.79 2.07 -3.15
CA GLU A 60 -7.78 1.10 -3.63
C GLU A 60 -7.84 1.04 -5.17
N PRO A 61 -7.93 2.17 -5.90
CA PRO A 61 -7.90 2.16 -7.36
C PRO A 61 -6.60 1.58 -7.94
N ALA A 62 -5.44 1.93 -7.40
CA ALA A 62 -4.16 1.44 -7.89
C ALA A 62 -4.05 -0.09 -7.77
N ILE A 63 -4.44 -0.65 -6.63
CA ILE A 63 -4.45 -2.11 -6.42
C ILE A 63 -5.53 -2.79 -7.28
N LYS A 64 -6.71 -2.17 -7.43
CA LYS A 64 -7.78 -2.71 -8.27
C LYS A 64 -7.46 -2.69 -9.77
N ALA A 65 -6.54 -1.84 -10.22
CA ALA A 65 -6.02 -1.88 -11.59
C ALA A 65 -5.26 -3.19 -11.87
N VAL A 66 -4.55 -3.75 -10.88
CA VAL A 66 -3.94 -5.09 -10.97
C VAL A 66 -5.01 -6.17 -11.03
N SER A 67 -6.01 -6.09 -10.14
CA SER A 67 -7.16 -7.00 -10.17
C SER A 67 -8.34 -6.43 -9.41
N SER A 68 -9.44 -6.19 -10.11
CA SER A 68 -10.70 -5.66 -9.54
C SER A 68 -11.33 -6.56 -8.46
N LYS A 69 -10.91 -7.84 -8.39
CA LYS A 69 -11.38 -8.83 -7.42
C LYS A 69 -10.61 -8.81 -6.10
N LEU A 70 -9.52 -8.05 -6.01
CA LEU A 70 -8.75 -7.95 -4.77
C LEU A 70 -9.48 -7.05 -3.76
N GLN A 71 -9.68 -7.59 -2.57
CA GLN A 71 -10.02 -6.83 -1.38
C GLN A 71 -8.77 -6.12 -0.88
N VAL A 72 -8.84 -4.81 -0.72
CA VAL A 72 -7.76 -4.01 -0.16
C VAL A 72 -8.09 -3.74 1.30
N VAL A 73 -7.17 -4.09 2.19
CA VAL A 73 -7.26 -3.75 3.61
C VAL A 73 -6.09 -2.87 3.95
N VAL A 74 -6.37 -1.65 4.37
CA VAL A 74 -5.36 -0.68 4.75
C VAL A 74 -5.52 -0.37 6.22
N THR A 75 -4.41 -0.44 6.94
CA THR A 75 -4.28 0.09 8.30
C THR A 75 -3.33 1.28 8.26
N SER A 76 -3.38 2.14 9.27
CA SER A 76 -2.39 3.21 9.41
C SER A 76 -2.08 3.47 10.87
N GLY A 77 -0.84 3.91 11.14
CA GLY A 77 -0.39 4.17 12.49
C GLY A 77 1.13 4.22 12.60
N TRP A 78 1.63 4.54 13.80
CA TRP A 78 3.07 4.53 14.07
C TRP A 78 3.60 3.12 14.31
N SER A 79 2.74 2.22 14.81
CA SER A 79 3.11 0.83 15.06
C SER A 79 2.93 0.01 13.78
N VAL A 80 4.05 -0.27 13.10
CA VAL A 80 4.07 -1.13 11.92
C VAL A 80 3.79 -2.58 12.33
N PRO A 81 2.88 -3.30 11.66
CA PRO A 81 2.61 -4.71 11.94
C PRO A 81 3.84 -5.61 11.76
N GLU A 82 3.94 -6.65 12.57
CA GLU A 82 5.02 -7.65 12.46
C GLU A 82 5.03 -8.30 11.07
N GLY A 83 6.22 -8.48 10.50
CA GLY A 83 6.42 -9.07 9.18
C GLY A 83 6.06 -8.18 7.99
N ALA A 84 5.61 -6.93 8.23
CA ALA A 84 5.35 -5.99 7.16
C ALA A 84 6.66 -5.54 6.48
N GLN A 85 6.65 -5.51 5.15
CA GLN A 85 7.81 -5.13 4.34
C GLN A 85 7.64 -3.69 3.88
N LEU A 86 8.60 -2.82 4.21
CA LEU A 86 8.65 -1.48 3.63
C LEU A 86 8.83 -1.60 2.12
N ILE A 87 8.01 -0.88 1.36
CA ILE A 87 8.21 -0.74 -0.07
C ILE A 87 8.98 0.55 -0.32
N GLU A 88 10.17 0.41 -0.89
CA GLU A 88 10.97 1.53 -1.33
C GLU A 88 10.51 1.99 -2.72
N ALA A 89 10.69 3.27 -3.00
CA ALA A 89 10.45 3.81 -4.34
C ALA A 89 11.52 3.25 -5.29
N ASP A 90 11.09 2.67 -6.42
CA ASP A 90 12.01 2.36 -7.50
C ASP A 90 12.38 3.68 -8.18
N GLY A 91 13.68 4.01 -8.15
CA GLY A 91 14.24 5.27 -8.67
C GLY A 91 14.35 5.31 -10.19
#